data_AF-A0A4Q3WES2-F1
#
_entry.id   AF-A0A4Q3WES2-F1
#
_cell.length_a   1.000
_cell.length_b   1.000
_cell.length_c   1.000
_cell.angle_alpha   90.00
_cell.angle_beta   90.00
_cell.angle_gamma   90.00
#
_symmetry.space_group_name_H-M   'P 1'
#
loop_
_entity.id
_entity.type
_entity.pdbx_description
1 polymer ?
#
loop_
_entity_poly.entity_id
_entity_poly.type
_entity_poly.pdbx_seq_one_letter_code
_entity_poly.pdbx_strand_id
1 'polypeptide(L)'
;MEQLDLRQRVGEILQEEESPSVDWKKVEGLCLSLVEVLHLNQTACPDAVFHFVDDFDIRRRDPHYAQRQRDLVRRYVLNGEMVEHAPSVAASPWALVLVAVVITVLIWWVLR
;
A
#
# COMPACT_ATOMS: atom_id res chain seq x y z
N MET A 1 4.27 17.53 -8.98
CA MET A 1 3.06 17.09 -9.70
C MET A 1 1.84 17.49 -8.89
N GLU A 2 0.76 17.93 -9.55
CA GLU A 2 -0.49 18.31 -8.87
C GLU A 2 -1.28 17.07 -8.41
N GLN A 3 -2.04 17.19 -7.33
CA GLN A 3 -2.83 16.07 -6.77
C GLN A 3 -3.86 15.51 -7.77
N LEU A 4 -4.42 16.37 -8.61
CA LEU A 4 -5.38 15.98 -9.65
C LEU A 4 -4.72 15.14 -10.75
N ASP A 5 -3.50 15.49 -11.17
CA ASP A 5 -2.72 14.72 -12.14
C ASP A 5 -2.31 13.35 -11.55
N LEU A 6 -1.90 13.31 -10.28
CA LEU A 6 -1.61 12.05 -9.60
C LEU A 6 -2.85 11.13 -9.54
N ARG A 7 -4.02 11.68 -9.16
CA ARG A 7 -5.28 10.91 -9.14
C ARG A 7 -5.65 10.38 -10.52
N GLN A 8 -5.47 11.17 -11.58
CA GLN A 8 -5.77 10.74 -12.93
C GLN A 8 -4.86 9.57 -13.35
N ARG A 9 -3.54 9.72 -13.20
CA ARG A 9 -2.56 8.67 -13.57
C ARG A 9 -2.77 7.38 -12.79
N VAL A 10 -3.07 7.49 -11.50
CA VAL A 10 -3.40 6.33 -10.66
C VAL A 10 -4.71 5.67 -11.10
N GLY A 11 -5.70 6.47 -11.49
CA GLY A 11 -6.96 5.98 -12.07
C GLY A 11 -6.76 5.22 -13.37
N GLU A 12 -5.85 5.67 -14.24
CA GLU A 12 -5.50 4.98 -15.49
C GLU A 12 -4.86 3.60 -15.22
N ILE A 13 -3.97 3.51 -14.23
CA ILE A 13 -3.37 2.24 -13.80
C ILE A 13 -4.46 1.31 -13.24
N LEU A 14 -5.33 1.83 -12.38
CA LEU A 14 -6.41 1.05 -11.78
C LEU A 14 -7.36 0.49 -12.85
N GLN A 15 -7.73 1.32 -13.84
CA GLN A 15 -8.60 0.90 -14.93
C GLN A 15 -7.98 -0.23 -15.77
N GLU A 16 -6.68 -0.16 -16.05
CA GLU A 16 -5.98 -1.22 -16.78
C GLU A 16 -5.93 -2.52 -15.95
N GLU A 17 -5.66 -2.41 -14.65
CA GLU A 17 -5.57 -3.57 -13.76
C GLU A 17 -6.94 -4.24 -13.50
N GLU A 18 -8.05 -3.50 -13.63
CA GLU A 18 -9.42 -4.01 -13.48
C GLU A 18 -10.04 -4.51 -14.79
N SER A 19 -9.30 -4.42 -15.90
CA SER A 19 -9.72 -4.94 -17.20
C SER A 19 -9.96 -6.46 -17.14
N PRO A 20 -10.97 -7.00 -17.87
CA PRO A 20 -11.20 -8.45 -17.96
C PRO A 20 -9.99 -9.25 -18.46
N SER A 21 -9.11 -8.61 -19.22
CA SER A 21 -7.85 -9.17 -19.71
C SER A 21 -6.70 -8.23 -19.36
N VAL A 22 -6.24 -8.29 -18.11
CA VAL A 22 -5.17 -7.41 -17.60
C VAL A 22 -3.87 -7.59 -18.37
N ASP A 23 -3.39 -6.54 -19.02
CA ASP A 23 -2.03 -6.49 -19.57
C ASP A 23 -1.05 -6.03 -18.50
N TRP A 24 -0.47 -6.99 -17.77
CA TRP A 24 0.48 -6.70 -16.70
C TRP A 24 1.74 -5.99 -17.18
N LYS A 25 2.14 -6.11 -18.44
CA LYS A 25 3.29 -5.39 -18.98
C LYS A 25 2.96 -3.91 -19.15
N LYS A 26 1.73 -3.60 -19.56
CA LYS A 26 1.23 -2.23 -19.62
C LYS A 26 1.08 -1.64 -18.21
N VAL A 27 0.51 -2.39 -17.26
CA VAL A 27 0.40 -1.96 -15.86
C VAL A 27 1.77 -1.64 -15.27
N GLU A 28 2.75 -2.52 -15.45
CA GLU A 28 4.15 -2.31 -15.02
C GLU A 28 4.74 -1.04 -15.63
N GLY A 29 4.59 -0.83 -16.94
CA GLY A 29 5.10 0.37 -17.61
C GLY A 29 4.49 1.68 -17.07
N LEU A 30 3.17 1.68 -16.80
CA LEU A 30 2.49 2.83 -16.21
C LEU A 30 2.95 3.09 -14.76
N CYS A 31 3.11 2.02 -13.97
CA CYS A 31 3.59 2.12 -12.59
C CYS A 31 5.02 2.68 -12.53
N LEU A 32 5.95 2.10 -13.30
CA LEU A 32 7.34 2.56 -13.33
C LEU A 32 7.47 4.01 -13.79
N SER A 33 6.71 4.40 -14.83
CA SER A 33 6.68 5.77 -15.31
C SER A 33 6.16 6.74 -14.23
N LEU A 34 5.14 6.35 -13.47
CA LEU A 34 4.61 7.18 -12.39
C LEU A 34 5.58 7.28 -11.21
N VAL A 35 6.25 6.19 -10.82
CA VAL A 35 7.30 6.20 -9.78
C VAL A 35 8.44 7.14 -10.16
N GLU A 36 8.90 7.09 -11.41
CA GLU A 36 9.94 8.00 -11.92
C GLU A 36 9.50 9.46 -11.80
N VAL A 37 8.28 9.80 -12.23
CA VAL A 37 7.72 11.15 -12.14
C VAL A 37 7.59 11.62 -10.69
N LEU A 38 7.16 10.74 -9.78
CA LEU A 38 7.04 11.05 -8.36
C LEU A 38 8.42 11.36 -7.75
N HIS A 39 9.43 10.56 -8.10
CA HIS A 39 10.80 10.74 -7.63
C HIS A 39 11.42 12.05 -8.14
N LEU A 40 11.34 12.29 -9.47
CA LEU A 40 11.90 13.50 -10.10
C LEU A 40 11.29 14.79 -9.55
N ASN A 41 9.99 14.77 -9.26
CA ASN A 41 9.28 15.94 -8.76
C ASN A 41 9.26 16.05 -7.23
N GLN A 42 9.90 15.13 -6.49
CA GLN A 42 9.88 15.05 -5.03
C GLN A 42 8.46 15.24 -4.46
N THR A 43 7.46 14.67 -5.15
CA THR A 43 6.05 14.94 -4.84
C THR A 43 5.62 14.07 -3.67
N ALA A 44 5.00 14.70 -2.66
CA ALA A 44 4.38 13.98 -1.56
C ALA A 44 3.28 13.05 -2.10
N CYS A 45 3.48 11.75 -1.91
CA CYS A 45 2.59 10.70 -2.37
C CYS A 45 1.97 10.01 -1.15
N PRO A 46 0.63 9.80 -1.09
CA PRO A 46 0.04 8.98 -0.05
C PRO A 46 0.62 7.57 -0.05
N ASP A 47 0.79 7.00 1.14
CA ASP A 47 1.41 5.68 1.32
C ASP A 47 0.70 4.57 0.54
N ALA A 48 -0.65 4.58 0.52
CA ALA A 48 -1.41 3.62 -0.27
C ALA A 48 -1.19 3.76 -1.77
N VAL A 49 -0.96 4.97 -2.28
CA VAL A 49 -0.64 5.19 -3.69
C VAL A 49 0.77 4.72 -3.98
N PHE A 50 1.73 5.01 -3.09
CA PHE A 50 3.10 4.54 -3.21
C PHE A 50 3.17 3.01 -3.29
N HIS A 51 2.56 2.30 -2.35
CA HIS A 51 2.50 0.83 -2.37
C HIS A 51 1.75 0.29 -3.59
N PHE A 52 0.71 0.98 -4.05
CA PHE A 52 0.03 0.57 -5.27
C PHE A 52 0.87 0.77 -6.53
N VAL A 53 1.77 1.73 -6.61
CA VAL A 53 2.63 1.86 -7.81
C VAL A 53 3.87 0.96 -7.71
N ASP A 54 4.41 0.77 -6.51
CA ASP A 54 5.65 0.02 -6.29
C ASP A 54 5.42 -1.50 -6.31
N ASP A 55 4.35 -1.99 -5.67
CA ASP A 55 4.13 -3.43 -5.44
C ASP A 55 3.32 -4.11 -6.55
N PHE A 56 3.51 -3.72 -7.83
CA PHE A 56 2.73 -4.28 -8.94
C PHE A 56 2.99 -5.78 -9.15
N ASP A 57 4.20 -6.25 -8.85
CA ASP A 57 4.59 -7.65 -8.93
C ASP A 57 3.94 -8.50 -7.82
N ILE A 58 3.77 -7.93 -6.62
CA ILE A 58 3.03 -8.55 -5.51
C ILE A 58 1.55 -8.64 -5.87
N ARG A 59 0.93 -7.55 -6.36
CA ARG A 59 -0.48 -7.58 -6.79
C ARG A 59 -0.73 -8.58 -7.91
N ARG A 60 0.23 -8.77 -8.81
CA ARG A 60 0.15 -9.80 -9.86
C ARG A 60 0.10 -11.23 -9.28
N ARG A 61 0.74 -11.48 -8.13
CA ARG A 61 0.91 -12.82 -7.54
C ARG A 61 -0.07 -13.13 -6.42
N ASP A 62 -0.55 -12.11 -5.70
CA ASP A 62 -1.47 -12.24 -4.56
C ASP A 62 -2.78 -11.49 -4.84
N PRO A 63 -3.86 -12.20 -5.22
CA PRO A 63 -5.16 -11.61 -5.48
C PRO A 63 -5.79 -10.92 -4.25
N HIS A 64 -5.51 -11.40 -3.03
CA HIS A 64 -6.05 -10.79 -1.81
C HIS A 64 -5.35 -9.47 -1.52
N TYR A 65 -4.03 -9.41 -1.71
CA TYR A 65 -3.28 -8.16 -1.64
C TYR A 65 -3.76 -7.18 -2.72
N ALA A 66 -3.89 -7.64 -3.95
CA ALA A 66 -4.36 -6.83 -5.08
C ALA A 66 -5.73 -6.21 -4.81
N GLN A 67 -6.69 -7.00 -4.32
CA GLN A 67 -8.02 -6.50 -4.01
C GLN A 67 -7.99 -5.40 -2.94
N ARG A 68 -7.25 -5.60 -1.84
CA ARG A 68 -7.12 -4.59 -0.78
C ARG A 68 -6.51 -3.29 -1.31
N GLN A 69 -5.47 -3.39 -2.12
CA GLN A 69 -4.81 -2.25 -2.74
C GLN A 69 -5.73 -1.50 -3.69
N ARG A 70 -6.48 -2.21 -4.55
CA ARG A 70 -7.49 -1.60 -5.43
C ARG A 70 -8.57 -0.86 -4.64
N ASP A 71 -9.06 -1.42 -3.55
CA ASP A 71 -10.09 -0.79 -2.72
C ASP A 71 -9.60 0.48 -2.02
N LEU A 72 -8.32 0.50 -1.59
CA LEU A 72 -7.67 1.71 -1.05
C LEU A 72 -7.53 2.80 -2.11
N VAL A 73 -6.98 2.42 -3.26
CA VAL A 73 -6.69 3.34 -4.36
C VAL A 73 -7.97 3.86 -5.00
N ARG A 74 -9.01 3.04 -5.11
CA ARG A 74 -10.32 3.48 -5.64
C ARG A 74 -10.90 4.60 -4.78
N ARG A 75 -10.77 4.53 -3.44
CA ARG A 75 -11.20 5.63 -2.54
C ARG A 75 -10.39 6.89 -2.77
N TYR A 76 -9.07 6.77 -2.92
CA TYR A 76 -8.20 7.91 -3.25
C TYR A 76 -8.58 8.54 -4.60
N VAL A 77 -8.79 7.74 -5.64
CA VAL A 77 -9.16 8.21 -6.98
C VAL A 77 -10.52 8.92 -6.95
N LEU A 78 -11.51 8.39 -6.22
CA LEU A 78 -12.86 8.97 -6.15
C LEU A 78 -12.93 10.22 -5.27
N ASN A 79 -12.40 10.15 -4.05
CA ASN A 79 -12.65 11.16 -3.02
C ASN A 79 -11.45 12.09 -2.77
N GLY A 80 -10.27 11.75 -3.29
CA GLY A 80 -9.01 12.43 -2.94
C GLY A 80 -8.57 12.19 -1.50
N GLU A 81 -9.20 11.23 -0.80
CA GLU A 81 -8.84 10.87 0.56
C GLU A 81 -7.44 10.27 0.59
N MET A 82 -6.53 10.91 1.32
CA MET A 82 -5.22 10.34 1.62
C MET A 82 -5.41 9.19 2.60
N VAL A 83 -5.55 7.99 2.07
CA VAL A 83 -5.66 6.79 2.89
C VAL A 83 -4.26 6.28 3.17
N GLU A 84 -3.82 6.39 4.41
CA GLU A 84 -2.64 5.68 4.88
C GLU A 84 -2.98 4.20 5.05
N HIS A 85 -2.03 3.30 4.75
CA HIS A 85 -2.20 1.92 5.18
C HIS A 85 -2.34 1.92 6.69
N ALA A 86 -3.49 1.43 7.19
CA ALA A 86 -3.59 1.11 8.61
C ALA A 86 -2.40 0.19 8.94
N PRO A 87 -1.62 0.45 10.00
CA PRO A 87 -0.45 -0.34 10.30
C PRO A 87 -0.85 -1.81 10.29
N SER A 88 -0.09 -2.64 9.56
CA SER A 88 -0.30 -4.09 9.44
C SER A 88 -0.31 -4.83 10.79
N VAL A 89 -0.09 -4.11 11.87
CA VAL A 89 -0.22 -4.51 13.26
C VAL A 89 -1.66 -4.36 13.73
N ALA A 90 -2.59 -5.09 13.10
CA ALA A 90 -3.59 -5.75 13.94
C ALA A 90 -2.78 -6.75 14.77
N ALA A 91 -2.23 -6.29 15.91
CA ALA A 91 -1.36 -7.09 16.75
C ALA A 91 -2.07 -8.42 16.98
N SER A 92 -1.51 -9.49 16.40
CA SER A 92 -2.00 -10.83 16.67
C SER A 92 -2.13 -10.94 18.19
N PRO A 93 -3.25 -11.43 18.74
CA PRO A 93 -3.42 -11.52 20.20
C PRO A 93 -2.23 -12.24 20.87
N TRP A 94 -1.59 -13.14 20.14
CA TRP A 94 -0.36 -13.84 20.53
C TRP A 94 0.87 -12.95 20.67
N ALA A 95 1.00 -11.89 19.86
CA ALA A 95 2.09 -10.92 19.98
C ALA A 95 1.99 -10.13 21.30
N LEU A 96 0.77 -9.76 21.72
CA LEU A 96 0.54 -9.10 23.01
C LEU A 96 0.84 -10.03 24.18
N VAL A 97 0.46 -11.31 24.08
CA VAL A 97 0.78 -12.33 25.09
C VAL A 97 2.30 -12.52 25.22
N LEU A 98 3.03 -12.59 24.09
CA LEU A 98 4.49 -12.70 24.09
C LEU A 98 5.16 -11.52 24.80
N VAL A 99 4.73 -10.28 24.49
CA VAL A 99 5.25 -9.07 25.16
C VAL A 99 4.96 -9.11 26.66
N ALA A 100 3.75 -9.50 27.07
CA ALA A 100 3.39 -9.61 28.48
C ALA A 100 4.28 -10.65 29.21
N VAL A 101 4.50 -11.82 28.62
CA VAL A 101 5.38 -12.86 29.20
C VAL A 101 6.81 -12.33 29.37
N VAL A 102 7.37 -11.67 28.36
CA VAL A 102 8.74 -11.11 28.43
C VAL A 102 8.85 -10.08 29.56
N ILE A 103 7.88 -9.16 29.67
CA ILE A 103 7.84 -8.16 30.74
C ILE A 103 7.76 -8.85 32.11
N THR A 104 6.91 -9.86 32.24
CA THR A 104 6.73 -10.59 33.51
C THR A 104 8.01 -11.31 33.94
N VAL A 105 8.72 -11.94 33.00
CA VAL A 105 10.01 -12.60 33.24
C VAL A 105 11.08 -11.57 33.64
N LEU A 106 11.15 -10.43 32.96
CA LEU A 106 12.11 -9.37 33.28
C LEU A 106 11.86 -8.80 34.68
N ILE A 107 10.60 -8.51 35.03
CA ILE A 107 10.22 -8.03 36.37
C ILE A 107 10.61 -9.07 37.43
N TRP A 108 10.29 -10.35 37.20
CA TRP A 108 10.64 -11.41 38.13
C TRP A 108 12.16 -11.54 38.31
N TRP A 109 12.94 -11.39 37.24
CA TRP A 109 14.40 -11.46 37.27
C TRP A 109 15.03 -10.29 38.04
N VAL A 110 14.47 -9.09 37.92
CA VAL A 110 14.94 -7.89 38.64
C VAL A 110 14.56 -7.92 40.13
N LEU A 111 13.45 -8.56 40.49
CA LEU A 111 12.96 -8.65 41.87
C LEU A 111 13.54 -9.83 42.67
N ARG A 112 14.46 -10.60 42.09
CA ARG A 112 15.11 -11.76 42.70
C ARG A 112 16.58 -11.49 42.97
#